data_AF-A0A9Q0MXU0-F1
#
_entry.id   AF-A0A9Q0MXU0-F1
#
_cell.length_a   1.000
_cell.length_b   1.000
_cell.length_c   1.000
_cell.angle_alpha   90.00
_cell.angle_beta   90.00
_cell.angle_gamma   90.00
#
_symmetry.space_group_name_H-M   'P 1'
#
loop_
_entity.id
_entity.type
_entity.pdbx_description
1 polymer ?
#
loop_
_entity_poly.entity_id
_entity_poly.type
_entity_poly.pdbx_seq_one_letter_code
_entity_poly.pdbx_strand_id
1 'polypeptide(L)'
;MALLLEDDDDDSGDNSKTTISYKERRREAHTQAEQKRRDAIKRGYDTLQDLVPTCQQNDASGYKLSKATVLQKSIDYVGFLHIQKKKQEEEYSALQKEVTALRIIQSSYENMLQNQQQSPGRQEARISDEMKFQVFRAITDEMFKTFETLPMNDFAELTTGVLPWLEGHCKPHILRHIVNRALIDIQQETSKTNHEDWGNSGCL
;
A
#
# COMPACT_ATOMS: atom_id res chain seq x y z
N MET A 1 52.98 32.55 -25.17
CA MET A 1 53.68 32.53 -26.46
C MET A 1 52.80 33.25 -27.47
N ALA A 2 53.17 34.48 -27.79
CA ALA A 2 52.58 35.24 -28.88
C ALA A 2 52.98 34.58 -30.20
N LEU A 3 52.03 34.27 -31.06
CA LEU A 3 52.29 33.87 -32.44
C LEU A 3 52.56 35.16 -33.23
N LEU A 4 53.81 35.31 -33.66
CA LEU A 4 54.29 36.35 -34.55
C LEU A 4 53.59 36.20 -35.90
N LEU A 5 52.94 37.30 -36.33
CA LEU A 5 52.57 37.55 -37.71
C LEU A 5 53.86 37.90 -38.45
N GLU A 6 54.24 37.08 -39.42
CA GLU A 6 55.17 37.47 -40.48
C GLU A 6 54.31 37.92 -41.66
N ASP A 7 54.28 39.23 -41.88
CA ASP A 7 53.74 39.88 -43.06
C ASP A 7 54.81 39.86 -44.16
N ASP A 8 54.58 39.08 -45.23
CA ASP A 8 55.29 39.20 -46.50
C ASP A 8 54.34 39.86 -47.52
N ASP A 9 54.57 41.14 -47.78
CA ASP A 9 53.96 41.94 -48.86
C ASP A 9 54.89 41.92 -50.09
N ASP A 10 54.55 41.19 -51.16
CA ASP A 10 54.78 41.62 -52.56
C ASP A 10 54.09 40.68 -53.59
N ASP A 11 52.91 41.07 -54.11
CA ASP A 11 52.55 40.91 -55.54
C ASP A 11 51.28 41.70 -55.89
N SER A 12 51.49 42.85 -56.55
CA SER A 12 50.44 43.62 -57.20
C SER A 12 49.96 42.91 -58.47
N GLY A 13 48.81 42.21 -58.40
CA GLY A 13 48.14 41.73 -59.61
C GLY A 13 46.89 40.87 -59.48
N ASP A 14 46.64 40.18 -58.35
CA ASP A 14 45.53 39.20 -58.24
C ASP A 14 44.74 39.26 -56.91
N ASN A 15 44.76 40.40 -56.23
CA ASN A 15 44.09 40.60 -54.92
C ASN A 15 42.55 40.51 -54.98
N SER A 16 41.96 40.53 -56.17
CA SER A 16 40.51 40.38 -56.36
C SER A 16 40.07 38.92 -56.20
N LYS A 17 40.80 37.95 -56.77
CA LYS A 17 40.40 36.53 -56.74
C LYS A 17 40.60 35.88 -55.36
N THR A 18 41.68 36.22 -54.66
CA THR A 18 41.96 35.70 -53.31
C THR A 18 40.97 36.23 -52.26
N THR A 19 40.61 37.52 -52.33
CA THR A 19 39.60 38.12 -51.45
C THR A 19 38.18 37.64 -51.77
N ILE A 20 37.87 37.36 -53.05
CA ILE A 20 36.62 36.68 -53.45
C ILE A 20 36.57 35.26 -52.88
N SER A 21 37.66 34.48 -53.00
CA SER A 21 37.75 33.12 -52.45
C SER A 21 37.62 33.08 -50.92
N TYR A 22 38.21 34.03 -50.20
CA TYR A 22 38.04 34.14 -48.74
C TYR A 22 36.60 34.50 -48.35
N LYS A 23 35.96 35.44 -49.06
CA LYS A 23 34.54 35.77 -48.88
C LYS A 23 33.64 34.57 -49.17
N GLU A 24 33.97 33.77 -50.16
CA GLU A 24 33.24 32.55 -50.53
C GLU A 24 33.37 31.46 -49.46
N ARG A 25 34.59 31.17 -49.00
CA ARG A 25 34.84 30.25 -47.87
C ARG A 25 34.07 30.66 -46.61
N ARG A 26 34.01 31.96 -46.31
CA ARG A 26 33.24 32.49 -45.18
C ARG A 26 31.73 32.28 -45.36
N ARG A 27 31.20 32.47 -46.57
CA ARG A 27 29.79 32.18 -46.88
C ARG A 27 29.48 30.70 -46.73
N GLU A 28 30.35 29.82 -47.24
CA GLU A 28 30.18 28.37 -47.12
C GLU A 28 30.16 27.91 -45.66
N ALA A 29 31.12 28.38 -44.85
CA ALA A 29 31.17 28.07 -43.42
C ALA A 29 29.90 28.56 -42.70
N HIS A 30 29.41 29.76 -43.03
CA HIS A 30 28.16 30.29 -42.49
C HIS A 30 26.94 29.43 -42.88
N THR A 31 26.85 29.03 -44.16
CA THR A 31 25.78 28.15 -44.66
C THR A 31 25.83 26.78 -43.98
N GLN A 32 27.02 26.19 -43.81
CA GLN A 32 27.19 24.91 -43.10
C GLN A 32 26.76 25.00 -41.63
N ALA A 33 27.17 26.07 -40.93
CA ALA A 33 26.76 26.31 -39.55
C ALA A 33 25.24 26.46 -39.43
N GLU A 34 24.62 27.19 -40.36
CA GLU A 34 23.17 27.36 -40.41
C GLU A 34 22.43 26.06 -40.70
N GLN A 35 22.93 25.25 -41.63
CA GLN A 35 22.37 23.93 -41.92
C GLN A 35 22.43 23.02 -40.69
N LYS A 36 23.59 22.97 -40.00
CA LYS A 36 23.74 22.21 -38.75
C LYS A 36 22.74 22.67 -37.67
N ARG A 37 22.52 23.98 -37.54
CA ARG A 37 21.50 24.54 -36.62
C ARG A 37 20.10 24.08 -37.01
N ARG A 38 19.74 24.13 -38.30
CA ARG A 38 18.43 23.69 -38.80
C ARG A 38 18.20 22.20 -38.59
N ASP A 39 19.22 21.38 -38.82
CA ASP A 39 19.13 19.94 -38.62
C ASP A 39 18.98 19.59 -37.14
N ALA A 40 19.63 20.33 -36.24
CA ALA A 40 19.42 20.17 -34.79
C ALA A 40 17.99 20.53 -34.38
N ILE A 41 17.43 21.61 -34.90
CA ILE A 41 16.03 21.99 -34.65
C ILE A 41 15.08 20.91 -35.20
N LYS A 42 15.33 20.41 -36.41
CA LYS A 42 14.51 19.35 -37.02
C LYS A 42 14.48 18.10 -36.14
N ARG A 43 15.64 17.63 -35.67
CA ARG A 43 15.72 16.51 -34.71
C ARG A 43 14.93 16.79 -33.43
N GLY A 44 14.98 18.02 -32.91
CA GLY A 44 14.16 18.42 -31.75
C GLY A 44 12.65 18.30 -31.99
N TYR A 45 12.17 18.63 -33.19
CA TYR A 45 10.77 18.42 -33.57
C TYR A 45 10.39 16.95 -33.70
N ASP A 46 11.30 16.12 -34.22
CA ASP A 46 11.09 14.67 -34.33
C ASP A 46 10.96 14.07 -32.91
N THR A 47 11.87 14.40 -32.00
CA THR A 47 11.81 13.98 -30.59
C THR A 47 10.55 14.48 -29.87
N LEU A 48 10.11 15.73 -30.11
CA LEU A 48 8.86 16.24 -29.54
C LEU A 48 7.64 15.45 -30.00
N GLN A 49 7.60 15.04 -31.27
CA GLN A 49 6.51 14.20 -31.79
C GLN A 49 6.49 12.82 -31.14
N ASP A 50 7.67 12.25 -30.87
CA ASP A 50 7.80 10.96 -30.18
C ASP A 50 7.38 11.02 -28.71
N LEU A 51 7.64 12.13 -28.02
CA LEU A 51 7.31 12.28 -26.59
C LEU A 51 5.85 12.66 -26.33
N VAL A 52 5.18 13.29 -27.30
CA VAL A 52 3.83 13.81 -27.14
C VAL A 52 2.82 12.82 -27.74
N PRO A 53 2.03 12.09 -26.94
CA PRO A 53 1.18 11.01 -27.44
C PRO A 53 0.15 11.48 -28.49
N THR A 54 -0.33 12.71 -28.36
CA THR A 54 -1.31 13.30 -29.29
C THR A 54 -0.70 13.70 -30.64
N CYS A 55 0.63 13.70 -30.77
CA CYS A 55 1.33 13.84 -32.05
C CYS A 55 1.44 12.49 -32.77
N GLN A 56 1.70 11.40 -32.03
CA GLN A 56 1.86 10.04 -32.59
C GLN A 56 0.58 9.47 -33.22
N GLN A 57 -0.60 9.88 -32.75
CA GLN A 57 -1.87 9.33 -33.27
C GLN A 57 -2.13 9.65 -34.75
N ASN A 58 -1.41 10.62 -35.34
CA ASN A 58 -1.64 11.04 -36.72
C ASN A 58 -0.76 10.32 -37.75
N ASP A 59 0.24 9.54 -37.30
CA ASP A 59 1.18 8.83 -38.17
C ASP A 59 0.52 7.73 -39.02
N ALA A 60 -0.68 7.27 -38.63
CA ALA A 60 -1.48 6.33 -39.40
C ALA A 60 -2.03 6.90 -40.73
N SER A 61 -2.05 8.23 -40.88
CA SER A 61 -2.62 8.92 -42.06
C SER A 61 -1.58 9.36 -43.09
N GLY A 62 -0.28 9.20 -42.80
CA GLY A 62 0.82 9.70 -43.64
C GLY A 62 0.92 11.24 -43.71
N TYR A 63 0.07 11.98 -42.97
CA TYR A 63 0.07 13.44 -42.96
C TYR A 63 1.02 13.99 -41.88
N LYS A 64 2.09 14.66 -42.31
CA LYS A 64 3.07 15.30 -41.41
C LYS A 64 2.45 16.49 -40.69
N LEU A 65 2.49 16.48 -39.36
CA LEU A 65 2.00 17.58 -38.52
C LEU A 65 2.78 18.87 -38.79
N SER A 66 2.08 20.00 -38.76
CA SER A 66 2.73 21.31 -38.89
C SER A 66 3.57 21.62 -37.64
N LYS A 67 4.66 22.37 -37.80
CA LYS A 67 5.51 22.80 -36.67
C LYS A 67 4.71 23.52 -35.59
N ALA A 68 3.79 24.40 -35.98
CA ALA A 68 2.92 25.12 -35.05
C ALA A 68 2.03 24.14 -34.25
N THR A 69 1.47 23.12 -34.92
CA THR A 69 0.64 22.10 -34.27
C THR A 69 1.43 21.26 -33.29
N VAL A 70 2.66 20.85 -33.63
CA VAL A 70 3.53 20.09 -32.73
C VAL A 70 3.83 20.90 -31.47
N LEU A 71 4.17 22.19 -31.62
CA LEU A 71 4.43 23.07 -30.48
C LEU A 71 3.17 23.22 -29.60
N GLN A 72 2.00 23.45 -30.18
CA GLN A 72 0.77 23.62 -29.42
C GLN A 72 0.42 22.34 -28.63
N LYS A 73 0.43 21.18 -29.29
CA LYS A 73 0.20 19.88 -28.64
C LYS A 73 1.21 19.61 -27.52
N SER A 74 2.46 20.03 -27.70
CA SER A 74 3.51 19.92 -26.68
C SER A 74 3.20 20.79 -25.46
N ILE A 75 2.76 22.04 -25.66
CA ILE A 75 2.36 22.96 -24.58
C ILE A 75 1.18 22.36 -23.79
N ASP A 76 0.16 21.88 -24.49
CA ASP A 76 -1.02 21.28 -23.87
C ASP A 76 -0.63 20.04 -23.06
N TYR A 77 0.27 19.21 -23.60
CA TYR A 77 0.74 18.01 -22.91
C TYR A 77 1.58 18.34 -21.67
N VAL A 78 2.45 19.36 -21.74
CA VAL A 78 3.17 19.86 -20.57
C VAL A 78 2.18 20.35 -19.50
N GLY A 79 1.14 21.09 -19.89
CA GLY A 79 0.08 21.51 -18.96
C GLY A 79 -0.63 20.33 -18.30
N PHE A 80 -0.99 19.31 -19.09
CA PHE A 80 -1.56 18.07 -18.59
C PHE A 80 -0.64 17.35 -17.60
N LEU A 81 0.66 17.25 -17.90
CA LEU A 81 1.64 16.62 -17.01
C LEU A 81 1.76 17.35 -15.67
N HIS A 82 1.69 18.69 -15.65
CA HIS A 82 1.68 19.45 -14.40
C HIS A 82 0.46 19.14 -13.54
N ILE A 83 -0.72 19.05 -14.16
CA ILE A 83 -1.96 18.69 -13.45
C ILE A 83 -1.87 17.27 -12.89
N GLN A 84 -1.41 16.31 -13.70
CA GLN A 84 -1.26 14.92 -13.25
C GLN A 84 -0.23 14.77 -12.15
N LYS A 85 0.92 15.45 -12.27
CA LYS A 85 1.95 15.46 -11.23
C LYS A 85 1.39 16.01 -9.91
N LYS A 86 0.69 17.15 -9.96
CA LYS A 86 0.07 17.74 -8.77
C LYS A 86 -0.93 16.79 -8.11
N LYS A 87 -1.78 16.13 -8.92
CA LYS A 87 -2.73 15.13 -8.43
C LYS A 87 -2.02 13.97 -7.71
N GLN A 88 -0.96 13.43 -8.30
CA GLN A 88 -0.18 12.35 -7.69
C GLN A 88 0.51 12.80 -6.38
N GLU A 89 1.01 14.03 -6.32
CA GLU A 89 1.60 14.58 -5.10
C GLU A 89 0.57 14.74 -3.97
N GLU A 90 -0.65 15.16 -4.30
CA GLU A 90 -1.77 15.25 -3.35
C GLU A 90 -2.19 13.88 -2.82
N GLU A 91 -2.35 12.88 -3.71
CA GLU A 91 -2.68 11.50 -3.33
C GLU A 91 -1.58 10.88 -2.45
N TYR A 92 -0.32 11.07 -2.82
CA TYR A 92 0.83 10.61 -2.03
C TYR A 92 0.84 11.24 -0.63
N SER A 93 0.60 12.56 -0.53
CA SER A 93 0.53 13.28 0.75
C SER A 93 -0.62 12.74 1.62
N ALA A 94 -1.78 12.47 1.03
CA ALA A 94 -2.93 11.90 1.74
C ALA A 94 -2.61 10.50 2.29
N LEU A 95 -2.02 9.63 1.46
CA LEU A 95 -1.67 8.27 1.85
C LEU A 95 -0.60 8.26 2.95
N GLN A 96 0.37 9.19 2.89
CA GLN A 96 1.39 9.33 3.93
C GLN A 96 0.79 9.74 5.28
N LYS A 97 -0.23 10.61 5.28
CA LYS A 97 -0.97 10.97 6.50
C LYS A 97 -1.72 9.78 7.07
N GLU A 98 -2.37 8.98 6.23
CA GLU A 98 -3.08 7.77 6.65
C GLU A 98 -2.13 6.75 7.28
N VAL A 99 -1.00 6.47 6.64
CA VAL A 99 0.04 5.59 7.21
C VAL A 99 0.52 6.09 8.57
N THR A 100 0.71 7.41 8.70
CA THR A 100 1.14 8.01 9.98
C THR A 100 0.07 7.84 11.06
N ALA A 101 -1.20 8.08 10.73
CA ALA A 101 -2.31 7.89 11.65
C ALA A 101 -2.43 6.42 12.12
N LEU A 102 -2.32 5.47 11.18
CA LEU A 102 -2.34 4.04 11.49
C LEU A 102 -1.18 3.63 12.40
N ARG A 103 0.02 4.17 12.18
CA ARG A 103 1.18 3.93 13.06
C ARG A 103 0.97 4.49 14.47
N ILE A 104 0.36 5.66 14.60
CA ILE A 104 0.00 6.22 15.92
C ILE A 104 -1.00 5.31 16.63
N ILE A 105 -2.02 4.83 15.93
CA ILE A 105 -3.02 3.89 16.47
C ILE A 105 -2.34 2.59 16.91
N GLN A 106 -1.50 2.00 16.06
CA GLN A 106 -0.75 0.79 16.40
C GLN A 106 0.10 0.98 17.67
N SER A 107 0.87 2.07 17.72
CA SER A 107 1.70 2.38 18.90
C SER A 107 0.87 2.60 20.16
N SER A 108 -0.32 3.20 20.05
CA SER A 108 -1.27 3.32 21.17
C SER A 108 -1.71 1.95 21.69
N TYR A 109 -2.05 1.01 20.80
CA TYR A 109 -2.41 -0.35 21.19
C TYR A 109 -1.25 -1.12 21.82
N GLU A 110 -0.05 -1.02 21.26
CA GLU A 110 1.16 -1.64 21.82
C GLU A 110 1.45 -1.10 23.23
N ASN A 111 1.36 0.22 23.42
CA ASN A 111 1.51 0.84 24.74
C ASN A 111 0.42 0.38 25.72
N MET A 112 -0.85 0.29 25.31
CA MET A 112 -1.92 -0.23 26.17
C MET A 112 -1.66 -1.70 26.57
N LEU A 113 -1.22 -2.55 25.63
CA LEU A 113 -0.87 -3.93 25.89
C LEU A 113 0.32 -4.04 26.87
N GLN A 114 1.35 -3.23 26.68
CA GLN A 114 2.52 -3.19 27.55
C GLN A 114 2.18 -2.66 28.95
N ASN A 115 1.37 -1.61 29.05
CA ASN A 115 0.91 -1.07 30.32
C ASN A 115 -0.02 -2.05 31.07
N GLN A 116 -0.81 -2.84 30.32
CA GLN A 116 -1.57 -3.96 30.86
C GLN A 116 -0.67 -5.09 31.37
N GLN A 117 0.47 -5.35 30.73
CA GLN A 117 1.46 -6.33 31.20
C GLN A 117 2.30 -5.85 32.39
N GLN A 118 2.57 -4.55 32.50
CA GLN A 118 3.43 -3.97 33.55
C GLN A 118 2.70 -3.66 34.86
N SER A 119 1.37 -3.81 34.93
CA SER A 119 0.62 -3.62 36.18
C SER A 119 0.89 -4.80 37.14
N PRO A 120 1.59 -4.59 38.29
CA PRO A 120 2.05 -5.67 39.17
C PRO A 120 0.96 -6.38 39.98
N GLY A 121 -0.32 -6.19 39.64
CA GLY A 121 -1.47 -6.72 40.39
C GLY A 121 -2.49 -7.46 39.53
N ARG A 122 -2.20 -7.78 38.25
CA ARG A 122 -3.18 -8.43 37.36
C ARG A 122 -2.67 -9.63 36.56
N GLN A 123 -1.53 -10.21 36.95
CA GLN A 123 -1.20 -11.58 36.54
C GLN A 123 -2.22 -12.60 37.07
N GLU A 124 -3.02 -12.25 38.10
CA GLU A 124 -4.05 -13.11 38.70
C GLU A 124 -5.38 -13.24 37.93
N ALA A 125 -5.57 -12.52 36.80
CA ALA A 125 -6.80 -12.65 36.01
C ALA A 125 -6.65 -13.53 34.75
N ARG A 126 -5.57 -14.31 34.66
CA ARG A 126 -5.47 -15.36 33.64
C ARG A 126 -6.16 -16.61 34.16
N ILE A 127 -7.46 -16.70 33.88
CA ILE A 127 -8.16 -17.99 33.86
C ILE A 127 -7.28 -18.92 33.01
N SER A 128 -6.78 -20.02 33.61
CA SER A 128 -5.93 -21.00 32.92
C SER A 128 -6.64 -21.49 31.66
N ASP A 129 -5.90 -21.82 30.59
CA ASP A 129 -6.51 -22.40 29.39
C ASP A 129 -7.25 -23.71 29.72
N GLU A 130 -6.81 -24.44 30.76
CA GLU A 130 -7.52 -25.58 31.32
C GLU A 130 -8.89 -25.18 31.87
N MET A 131 -8.96 -24.12 32.68
CA MET A 131 -10.22 -23.61 33.23
C MET A 131 -11.15 -23.09 32.12
N LYS A 132 -10.61 -22.46 31.06
CA LYS A 132 -11.41 -22.08 29.89
C LYS A 132 -11.97 -23.30 29.16
N PHE A 133 -11.16 -24.34 28.98
CA PHE A 133 -11.58 -25.59 28.35
C PHE A 133 -12.68 -26.29 29.14
N GLN A 134 -12.54 -26.37 30.46
CA GLN A 134 -13.57 -26.97 31.33
C GLN A 134 -14.89 -26.20 31.29
N VAL A 135 -14.85 -24.86 31.28
CA VAL A 135 -16.06 -24.03 31.12
C VAL A 135 -16.71 -24.25 29.76
N PHE A 136 -15.92 -24.30 28.68
CA PHE A 136 -16.43 -24.57 27.33
C PHE A 136 -17.06 -25.96 27.23
N ARG A 137 -16.41 -26.98 27.82
CA ARG A 137 -16.92 -28.34 27.90
C ARG A 137 -18.25 -28.38 28.65
N ALA A 138 -18.35 -27.72 29.81
CA ALA A 138 -19.58 -27.68 30.60
C ALA A 138 -20.76 -27.03 29.84
N ILE A 139 -20.51 -25.98 29.07
CA ILE A 139 -21.52 -25.39 28.18
C ILE A 139 -21.95 -26.41 27.12
N THR A 140 -20.98 -27.01 26.43
CA THR A 140 -21.24 -27.92 25.30
C THR A 140 -22.00 -29.17 25.76
N ASP A 141 -21.61 -29.76 26.89
CA ASP A 141 -22.26 -30.94 27.47
C ASP A 141 -23.72 -30.64 27.88
N GLU A 142 -24.00 -29.47 28.46
CA GLU A 142 -25.35 -29.08 28.84
C GLU A 142 -26.24 -28.82 27.60
N MET A 143 -25.68 -28.16 26.57
CA MET A 143 -26.40 -27.94 25.33
C MET A 143 -26.66 -29.24 24.58
N PHE A 144 -25.69 -30.16 24.58
CA PHE A 144 -25.85 -31.46 23.92
C PHE A 144 -26.93 -32.32 24.59
N LYS A 145 -26.91 -32.43 25.93
CA LYS A 145 -27.93 -33.17 26.70
C LYS A 145 -29.35 -32.65 26.46
N THR A 146 -29.51 -31.33 26.43
CA THR A 146 -30.84 -30.74 26.17
C THR A 146 -31.25 -30.89 24.70
N PHE A 147 -30.29 -30.88 23.77
CA PHE A 147 -30.54 -31.13 22.36
C PHE A 147 -31.01 -32.56 22.08
N GLU A 148 -30.49 -33.57 22.79
CA GLU A 148 -30.93 -34.97 22.67
C GLU A 148 -32.40 -35.19 23.04
N THR A 149 -33.03 -34.25 23.75
CA THR A 149 -34.45 -34.32 24.09
C THR A 149 -35.39 -33.88 22.96
N LEU A 150 -34.83 -33.34 21.87
CA LEU A 150 -35.61 -32.92 20.70
C LEU A 150 -36.13 -34.13 19.91
N PRO A 151 -37.41 -34.14 19.52
CA PRO A 151 -37.95 -35.17 18.65
C PRO A 151 -37.29 -35.07 17.27
N MET A 152 -36.71 -36.18 16.82
CA MET A 152 -35.98 -36.30 15.55
C MET A 152 -36.66 -37.28 14.58
N ASN A 153 -37.94 -37.61 14.82
CA ASN A 153 -38.63 -38.65 14.06
C ASN A 153 -38.96 -38.20 12.63
N ASP A 154 -39.24 -36.91 12.43
CA ASP A 154 -39.38 -36.29 11.11
C ASP A 154 -38.93 -34.82 11.09
N PHE A 155 -38.86 -34.24 9.89
CA PHE A 155 -38.42 -32.86 9.69
C PHE A 155 -39.41 -31.83 10.26
N ALA A 156 -40.70 -32.13 10.32
CA ALA A 156 -41.72 -31.23 10.84
C ALA A 156 -41.65 -31.13 12.38
N GLU A 157 -41.45 -32.25 13.07
CA GLU A 157 -41.23 -32.30 14.52
C GLU A 157 -39.94 -31.58 14.91
N LEU A 158 -38.85 -31.81 14.18
CA LEU A 158 -37.57 -31.12 14.43
C LEU A 158 -37.69 -29.61 14.25
N THR A 159 -38.27 -29.15 13.14
CA THR A 159 -38.41 -27.72 12.84
C THR A 159 -39.35 -27.01 13.80
N THR A 160 -40.35 -27.72 14.33
CA THR A 160 -41.26 -27.20 15.36
C THR A 160 -40.61 -27.15 16.74
N GLY A 161 -39.74 -28.11 17.07
CA GLY A 161 -39.09 -28.23 18.38
C GLY A 161 -37.82 -27.39 18.56
N VAL A 162 -37.06 -27.16 17.49
CA VAL A 162 -35.72 -26.54 17.58
C VAL A 162 -35.76 -25.07 18.02
N LEU A 163 -36.73 -24.30 17.55
CA LEU A 163 -36.87 -22.88 17.91
C LEU A 163 -37.26 -22.70 19.40
N PRO A 164 -38.31 -23.38 19.93
CA PRO A 164 -38.59 -23.38 21.36
C PRO A 164 -37.43 -23.86 22.23
N TRP A 165 -36.69 -24.88 21.78
CA TRP A 165 -35.51 -25.34 22.50
C TRP A 165 -34.40 -24.28 22.55
N LEU A 166 -34.10 -23.62 21.41
CA LEU A 166 -33.11 -22.55 21.33
C LEU A 166 -33.49 -21.39 22.27
N GLU A 167 -34.76 -20.99 22.26
CA GLU A 167 -35.28 -19.93 23.13
C GLU A 167 -35.33 -20.35 24.61
N GLY A 168 -35.43 -21.64 24.92
CA GLY A 168 -35.43 -22.16 26.29
C GLY A 168 -34.04 -22.31 26.89
N HIS A 169 -33.06 -22.77 26.10
CA HIS A 169 -31.79 -23.28 26.62
C HIS A 169 -30.57 -22.45 26.20
N CYS A 170 -30.63 -21.70 25.09
CA CYS A 170 -29.48 -20.98 24.55
C CYS A 170 -29.50 -19.47 24.84
N LYS A 171 -30.35 -19.00 25.77
CA LYS A 171 -30.38 -17.57 26.15
C LYS A 171 -29.13 -17.16 26.94
N PRO A 172 -28.65 -15.91 26.79
CA PRO A 172 -27.41 -15.44 27.44
C PRO A 172 -27.35 -15.66 28.96
N HIS A 173 -28.49 -15.54 29.65
CA HIS A 173 -28.55 -15.73 31.10
C HIS A 173 -28.43 -17.20 31.51
N ILE A 174 -28.95 -18.14 30.71
CA ILE A 174 -28.82 -19.58 30.95
C ILE A 174 -27.36 -20.01 30.76
N LEU A 175 -26.73 -19.57 29.67
CA LEU A 175 -25.31 -19.82 29.43
C LEU A 175 -24.43 -19.26 30.55
N ARG A 176 -24.74 -18.04 31.02
CA ARG A 176 -24.04 -17.43 32.16
C ARG A 176 -24.21 -18.22 33.45
N HIS A 177 -25.39 -18.81 33.69
CA HIS A 177 -25.62 -19.69 34.83
C HIS A 177 -24.79 -20.97 34.74
N ILE A 178 -24.72 -21.61 33.56
CA ILE A 178 -23.90 -22.81 33.32
C ILE A 178 -22.41 -22.51 33.55
N VAL A 179 -21.93 -21.37 33.04
CA VAL A 179 -20.54 -20.90 33.26
C VAL A 179 -20.26 -20.72 34.74
N ASN A 180 -21.15 -20.04 35.47
CA ASN A 180 -20.97 -19.83 36.91
C ASN A 180 -20.96 -21.17 37.68
N ARG A 181 -21.84 -22.10 37.33
CA ARG A 181 -21.86 -23.45 37.91
C ARG A 181 -20.54 -24.18 37.67
N ALA A 182 -20.07 -24.19 36.42
CA ALA A 182 -18.80 -24.81 36.06
C ALA A 182 -17.61 -24.20 36.81
N LEU A 183 -17.55 -22.88 36.94
CA LEU A 183 -16.50 -22.20 37.71
C LEU A 183 -16.54 -22.57 39.21
N ILE A 184 -17.72 -22.69 39.80
CA ILE A 184 -17.89 -23.13 41.20
C ILE A 184 -17.42 -24.58 41.35
N ASP A 185 -17.81 -25.47 40.44
CA ASP A 185 -17.44 -26.89 40.49
C ASP A 185 -15.92 -27.07 40.39
N ILE A 186 -15.27 -26.35 39.47
CA ILE A 186 -13.81 -26.42 39.31
C ILE A 186 -13.10 -25.83 40.53
N GLN A 187 -13.62 -24.76 41.14
CA GLN A 187 -13.08 -24.23 42.40
C GLN A 187 -13.18 -25.25 43.55
N GLN A 188 -14.28 -26.00 43.63
CA GLN A 188 -14.45 -27.05 44.63
C GLN A 188 -13.52 -28.24 44.39
N GLU A 189 -13.31 -28.65 43.13
CA GLU A 189 -12.36 -29.72 42.78
C GLU A 189 -10.91 -29.35 43.13
N THR A 190 -10.49 -28.12 42.80
CA THR A 190 -9.15 -27.63 43.18
C THR A 190 -8.95 -27.55 44.70
N SER A 191 -10.02 -27.43 45.49
CA SER A 191 -9.95 -27.40 46.95
C SER A 191 -9.83 -28.80 47.57
N LYS A 192 -10.36 -29.83 46.91
CA LYS A 192 -10.29 -31.23 47.38
C LYS A 192 -8.93 -31.87 47.09
N THR A 193 -8.34 -31.60 45.93
CA THR A 193 -7.00 -32.12 45.56
C THR A 193 -5.89 -31.63 46.51
N ASN A 194 -6.04 -30.45 47.13
CA ASN A 194 -5.06 -29.94 48.09
C ASN A 194 -5.17 -30.58 49.49
N HIS A 195 -6.28 -31.27 49.80
CA HIS A 195 -6.50 -31.91 51.11
C HIS A 195 -6.07 -33.39 51.12
N GLU A 196 -6.03 -34.06 49.97
CA GLU A 196 -5.61 -35.48 49.88
C GLU A 196 -4.08 -35.67 49.94
N ASP A 197 -3.29 -34.63 49.63
CA ASP A 197 -1.82 -34.70 49.60
C ASP A 197 -1.17 -34.70 51.00
N TRP A 198 -1.89 -34.26 52.04
CA TRP A 198 -1.42 -34.32 53.44
C TRP A 198 -1.81 -35.61 54.17
N GLY A 199 -2.58 -36.51 53.54
CA GLY A 199 -3.15 -37.70 54.18
C GLY A 199 -2.38 -39.01 54.01
N ASN A 200 -1.37 -39.07 53.12
CA ASN A 200 -0.72 -40.34 52.77
C ASN A 200 0.80 -40.40 53.02
N SER A 201 1.35 -39.46 53.80
CA SER A 201 2.74 -39.51 54.28
C SER A 201 2.77 -39.79 55.78
N GLY A 202 2.56 -41.06 56.18
CA GLY A 202 2.55 -41.41 57.60
C GLY A 202 2.30 -42.89 57.91
N CYS A 203 3.06 -43.80 57.29
CA CYS A 203 3.30 -45.15 57.81
C CYS A 203 4.67 -45.64 57.34
N LEU A 204 5.71 -45.28 58.11
CA LEU A 204 6.94 -46.04 58.30
C LEU A 204 7.29 -45.94 59.79
#